data_AF-A0A2D9DUF3-F1
#
_entry.id   AF-A0A2D9DUF3-F1
#
_cell.length_a   1.000
_cell.length_b   1.000
_cell.length_c   1.000
_cell.angle_alpha   90.00
_cell.angle_beta   90.00
_cell.angle_gamma   90.00
#
_symmetry.space_group_name_H-M   'P 1'
#
loop_
_entity.id
_entity.type
_entity.pdbx_description
1 polymer ?
#
loop_
_entity_poly.entity_id
_entity_poly.type
_entity_poly.pdbx_seq_one_letter_code
_entity_poly.pdbx_strand_id
1 'polypeptide(L)'
;MANTAQARKRARQNETARRHNASFRSMVRTYIKKVVAAIQEGNYDNATAAYNKAVPVIDRMADKGIIHKNKAARHKSRLNSAILALKA
;
A
#
# COMPACT_ATOMS: atom_id res chain seq x y z
N MET A 1 32.22 6.64 -0.10
CA MET A 1 32.51 5.66 -1.18
C MET A 1 32.42 4.25 -0.64
N ALA A 2 32.01 3.28 -1.48
CA ALA A 2 32.00 1.87 -1.10
C ALA A 2 33.40 1.27 -1.30
N ASN A 3 34.28 1.45 -0.32
CA ASN A 3 35.72 1.19 -0.50
C ASN A 3 36.10 -0.29 -0.43
N THR A 4 35.26 -1.15 0.15
CA THR A 4 35.47 -2.60 0.19
C THR A 4 34.67 -3.33 -0.89
N ALA A 5 35.12 -4.52 -1.31
CA ALA A 5 34.38 -5.34 -2.29
C ALA A 5 32.96 -5.67 -1.79
N GLN A 6 32.82 -5.94 -0.50
CA GLN A 6 31.52 -6.19 0.14
C GLN A 6 30.63 -4.95 0.09
N ALA A 7 31.16 -3.75 0.37
CA ALA A 7 30.39 -2.51 0.29
C ALA A 7 29.89 -2.25 -1.14
N ARG A 8 30.73 -2.48 -2.17
CA ARG A 8 30.31 -2.35 -3.58
C ARG A 8 29.20 -3.34 -3.94
N LYS A 9 29.26 -4.58 -3.43
CA LYS A 9 28.19 -5.58 -3.58
C LYS A 9 26.90 -5.11 -2.93
N ARG A 10 26.96 -4.62 -1.69
CA ARG A 10 25.78 -4.11 -0.95
C ARG A 10 25.13 -2.92 -1.66
N ALA A 11 25.92 -2.00 -2.21
CA ALA A 11 25.40 -0.88 -2.99
C ALA A 11 24.54 -1.33 -4.18
N ARG A 12 25.04 -2.30 -4.98
CA ARG A 12 24.30 -2.88 -6.11
C ARG A 12 23.01 -3.59 -5.65
N GLN A 13 23.08 -4.40 -4.60
CA GLN A 13 21.91 -5.10 -4.04
C GLN A 13 20.84 -4.13 -3.54
N ASN A 14 21.26 -3.07 -2.85
CA ASN A 14 20.34 -2.05 -2.32
C ASN A 14 19.59 -1.32 -3.44
N GLU A 15 20.25 -1.04 -4.57
CA GLU A 15 19.59 -0.39 -5.69
C GLU A 15 18.49 -1.28 -6.28
N THR A 16 18.78 -2.56 -6.52
CA THR A 16 17.79 -3.53 -7.01
C THR A 16 16.61 -3.66 -6.04
N ALA A 17 16.88 -3.82 -4.75
CA ALA A 17 15.85 -3.90 -3.72
C ALA A 17 15.02 -2.60 -3.63
N ARG A 18 15.66 -1.43 -3.77
CA ARG A 18 14.99 -0.12 -3.75
C ARG A 18 13.99 -0.01 -4.90
N ARG A 19 14.41 -0.34 -6.12
CA ARG A 19 13.57 -0.27 -7.33
C ARG A 19 12.35 -1.19 -7.21
N HIS A 20 12.57 -2.43 -6.78
CA HIS A 20 11.50 -3.41 -6.55
C HIS A 20 10.53 -2.96 -5.44
N ASN A 21 11.03 -2.51 -4.29
CA ASN A 21 10.17 -2.06 -3.19
C ASN A 21 9.44 -0.74 -3.51
N ALA A 22 9.94 0.06 -4.45
CA ALA A 22 9.25 1.24 -4.93
C ALA A 22 7.98 0.88 -5.72
N SER A 23 8.02 -0.15 -6.59
CA SER A 23 6.84 -0.58 -7.35
C SER A 23 5.75 -1.12 -6.44
N PHE A 24 6.09 -1.93 -5.43
CA PHE A 24 5.13 -2.43 -4.45
C PHE A 24 4.49 -1.32 -3.61
N ARG A 25 5.29 -0.34 -3.16
CA ARG A 25 4.75 0.83 -2.46
C ARG A 25 3.84 1.66 -3.36
N SER A 26 4.18 1.79 -4.64
CA SER A 26 3.33 2.47 -5.63
C SER A 26 2.00 1.75 -5.78
N MET A 27 2.01 0.42 -5.94
CA MET A 27 0.82 -0.41 -6.06
C MET A 27 -0.15 -0.19 -4.88
N VAL A 28 0.33 -0.27 -3.64
CA VAL A 28 -0.50 -0.03 -2.44
C VAL A 28 -1.14 1.36 -2.48
N ARG A 29 -0.36 2.40 -2.80
CA ARG A 29 -0.87 3.77 -2.88
C ARG A 29 -1.94 3.92 -3.95
N THR A 30 -1.77 3.27 -5.10
CA THR A 30 -2.75 3.28 -6.19
C THR A 30 -4.07 2.66 -5.76
N TYR A 31 -4.06 1.50 -5.11
CA TYR A 31 -5.29 0.87 -4.62
C TYR A 31 -5.98 1.72 -3.55
N ILE A 32 -5.22 2.31 -2.61
CA ILE A 32 -5.78 3.24 -1.63
C ILE A 32 -6.42 4.45 -2.33
N LYS A 33 -5.75 5.03 -3.34
CA LYS A 33 -6.26 6.18 -4.10
C LYS A 33 -7.57 5.86 -4.82
N LYS A 34 -7.71 4.65 -5.39
CA LYS A 34 -8.95 4.20 -6.03
C LYS A 34 -10.12 4.15 -5.05
N VAL A 35 -9.89 3.63 -3.83
CA VAL A 35 -10.92 3.62 -2.78
C VAL A 35 -11.30 5.05 -2.38
N VAL A 36 -10.31 5.91 -2.16
CA VAL A 36 -10.55 7.32 -1.79
C VAL A 36 -11.34 8.05 -2.87
N ALA A 37 -11.01 7.84 -4.16
CA ALA A 37 -11.75 8.43 -5.27
C ALA A 37 -13.22 7.96 -5.28
N ALA A 38 -13.47 6.65 -5.12
CA ALA A 38 -14.82 6.12 -5.06
C ALA A 38 -15.63 6.65 -3.85
N ILE A 39 -14.96 6.90 -2.72
CA ILE A 39 -15.58 7.55 -1.56
C ILE A 39 -15.95 9.01 -1.88
N GLN A 40 -15.08 9.74 -2.57
CA GLN A 40 -15.34 11.13 -2.97
C GLN A 40 -16.48 11.26 -3.97
N GLU A 41 -16.69 10.26 -4.82
CA GLU A 41 -17.83 10.19 -5.74
C GLU A 41 -19.17 9.89 -5.03
N GLY A 42 -19.14 9.52 -3.73
CA GLY A 42 -20.34 9.27 -2.94
C GLY A 42 -21.06 7.95 -3.22
N ASN A 43 -20.50 7.08 -4.06
CA ASN A 43 -21.12 5.79 -4.41
C ASN A 43 -20.64 4.68 -3.45
N TYR A 44 -21.53 4.26 -2.55
CA TYR A 44 -21.25 3.22 -1.55
C TYR A 44 -20.82 1.87 -2.15
N ASP A 45 -21.53 1.38 -3.17
CA ASP A 45 -21.28 0.06 -3.75
C ASP A 45 -19.93 0.02 -4.47
N ASN A 46 -19.62 1.08 -5.22
CA ASN A 46 -18.32 1.24 -5.88
C ASN A 46 -17.18 1.36 -4.86
N ALA A 47 -17.37 2.13 -3.79
CA ALA A 47 -16.37 2.26 -2.73
C ALA A 47 -16.11 0.92 -2.02
N THR A 48 -17.16 0.16 -1.74
CA THR A 48 -17.08 -1.18 -1.13
C THR A 48 -16.37 -2.18 -2.06
N ALA A 49 -16.72 -2.19 -3.34
CA ALA A 49 -16.06 -3.05 -4.33
C ALA A 49 -14.57 -2.71 -4.50
N ALA A 50 -14.22 -1.41 -4.52
CA ALA A 50 -12.83 -0.95 -4.56
C ALA A 50 -12.08 -1.35 -3.27
N TYR A 51 -12.72 -1.24 -2.11
CA TYR A 51 -12.14 -1.61 -0.82
C TYR A 51 -11.81 -3.10 -0.75
N ASN A 52 -12.75 -3.96 -1.16
CA ASN A 52 -12.55 -5.41 -1.19
C ASN A 52 -11.37 -5.82 -2.08
N LYS A 53 -11.09 -5.09 -3.15
CA LYS A 53 -9.90 -5.28 -3.99
C LYS A 53 -8.61 -4.75 -3.35
N ALA A 54 -8.70 -3.68 -2.57
CA ALA A 54 -7.56 -3.04 -1.93
C ALA A 54 -7.02 -3.81 -0.71
N VAL A 55 -7.91 -4.36 0.13
CA VAL A 55 -7.55 -5.11 1.35
C VAL A 55 -6.51 -6.21 1.11
N PRO A 56 -6.70 -7.17 0.18
CA PRO A 56 -5.73 -8.25 -0.02
C PRO A 56 -4.38 -7.76 -0.52
N VAL A 57 -4.34 -6.63 -1.25
CA VAL A 57 -3.09 -6.03 -1.70
C VAL A 57 -2.33 -5.40 -0.53
N ILE A 58 -3.04 -4.67 0.34
CA ILE A 58 -2.47 -4.03 1.53
C ILE A 58 -1.88 -5.09 2.46
N ASP A 59 -2.64 -6.14 2.76
CA ASP A 59 -2.21 -7.18 3.69
C ASP A 59 -1.03 -7.99 3.13
N ARG A 60 -1.06 -8.35 1.83
CA ARG A 60 0.08 -9.01 1.17
C ARG A 60 1.35 -8.17 1.19
N MET A 61 1.25 -6.85 1.06
CA MET A 61 2.43 -5.98 1.16
C MET A 61 2.90 -5.80 2.60
N ALA A 62 2.02 -5.95 3.59
CA ALA A 62 2.40 -5.99 4.99
C ALA A 62 3.17 -7.27 5.33
N ASP A 63 2.72 -8.42 4.82
CA ASP A 63 3.41 -9.70 5.01
C ASP A 63 4.79 -9.74 4.33
N LYS A 64 4.92 -9.08 3.17
CA LYS A 64 6.21 -8.91 2.49
C LYS A 64 7.15 -7.89 3.18
N GLY A 65 6.73 -7.27 4.28
CA GLY A 65 7.52 -6.27 5.00
C GLY A 65 7.69 -4.93 4.27
N ILE A 66 6.92 -4.69 3.21
CA ILE A 66 6.97 -3.43 2.44
C ILE A 66 6.33 -2.28 3.23
N ILE A 67 5.30 -2.60 4.01
CA ILE A 67 4.68 -1.71 4.98
C ILE A 67 4.55 -2.43 6.32
N HIS A 68 4.57 -1.69 7.42
CA HIS A 68 4.36 -2.27 8.75
C HIS A 68 2.90 -2.74 8.94
N LYS A 69 2.68 -3.83 9.67
CA LYS A 69 1.33 -4.36 9.95
C LYS A 69 0.40 -3.31 10.61
N ASN A 70 0.91 -2.53 11.55
CA ASN A 70 0.16 -1.41 12.16
C ASN A 70 -0.24 -0.33 11.13
N LYS A 71 0.60 -0.08 10.12
CA LYS A 71 0.27 0.85 9.04
C LYS A 71 -0.85 0.28 8.16
N ALA A 72 -0.78 -1.01 7.82
CA ALA A 72 -1.85 -1.71 7.11
C ALA A 72 -3.18 -1.67 7.89
N ALA A 73 -3.16 -2.03 9.17
CA ALA A 73 -4.33 -1.99 10.06
C ALA A 73 -4.95 -0.58 10.11
N ARG A 74 -4.13 0.46 10.26
CA ARG A 74 -4.58 1.85 10.27
C ARG A 74 -5.25 2.25 8.94
N HIS A 75 -4.70 1.84 7.80
CA HIS A 75 -5.32 2.12 6.50
C HIS A 75 -6.65 1.39 6.35
N LYS A 76 -6.73 0.11 6.73
CA LYS A 76 -7.97 -0.67 6.66
C LYS A 76 -9.09 -0.07 7.52
N SER A 77 -8.76 0.29 8.76
CA SER A 77 -9.69 0.91 9.71
C SER A 77 -10.24 2.24 9.18
N ARG A 78 -9.36 3.17 8.79
CA ARG A 78 -9.78 4.51 8.32
C ARG A 78 -10.63 4.46 7.06
N LEU A 79 -10.26 3.62 6.08
CA LEU A 79 -11.04 3.48 4.85
C LEU A 79 -12.41 2.88 5.13
N ASN A 80 -12.49 1.87 5.99
CA ASN A 80 -13.77 1.25 6.35
C ASN A 80 -14.71 2.25 7.05
N SER A 81 -14.20 3.03 8.01
CA SER A 81 -14.99 4.07 8.67
C SER A 81 -15.51 5.13 7.69
N ALA A 82 -14.68 5.53 6.72
CA ALA A 82 -15.09 6.50 5.70
C ALA A 82 -16.18 5.96 4.76
N ILE A 83 -16.12 4.67 4.40
CA ILE A 83 -17.15 4.01 3.58
C ILE A 83 -18.46 3.87 4.37
N LEU A 84 -18.38 3.53 5.66
CA LEU A 84 -19.56 3.43 6.53
C LEU A 84 -20.27 4.79 6.67
N ALA A 85 -19.51 5.88 6.75
CA ALA A 85 -20.05 7.24 6.83
C ALA A 85 -20.84 7.66 5.57
N LEU A 86 -20.70 6.98 4.42
CA LEU A 86 -21.52 7.24 3.23
C LEU A 86 -22.96 6.68 3.34
N LYS A 87 -23.21 5.79 4.31
CA LYS A 87 -24.54 5.19 4.56
C LYS A 87 -25.34 5.93 5.63
N ALA A 88 -24.69 6.78 6.42
CA ALA A 88 -25.30 7.56 7.49
C ALA A 88 -25.86 8.87 6.93
#